data_AF-G8F6G3-F1
#
_entry.id   AF-G8F6G3-F1
#
_cell.length_a   1.000
_cell.length_b   1.000
_cell.length_c   1.000
_cell.angle_alpha   90.00
_cell.angle_beta   90.00
_cell.angle_gamma   90.00
#
_symmetry.space_group_name_H-M   'P 1'
#
loop_
_entity.id
_entity.type
_entity.pdbx_description
1 polymer ?
#
loop_
_entity_poly.entity_id
_entity_poly.type
_entity_poly.pdbx_seq_one_letter_code
_entity_poly.pdbx_strand_id
1 'polypeptide(L)' 'ALTNIDLQLQFCTSQPEALLLLAAGPADHLLLQLYSGCLQVRLVLGQEELRLQTPAEMLLSDSIPHTMVLTVSE' A
#
# COMPACT_ATOMS: atom_id res chain seq x y z
N ALA A 1 3.23 -20.12 -6.09
CA ALA A 1 2.35 -18.96 -6.27
C ALA A 1 2.04 -18.40 -4.90
N LEU A 2 2.20 -17.09 -4.67
CA LEU A 2 1.70 -16.46 -3.46
C LEU A 2 0.18 -16.41 -3.60
N THR A 3 -0.51 -17.29 -2.87
CA THR A 3 -1.85 -17.80 -3.22
C THR A 3 -3.02 -17.07 -2.56
N ASN A 4 -2.81 -16.15 -1.64
CA ASN A 4 -3.79 -15.17 -1.16
C ASN A 4 -3.03 -14.19 -0.25
N ILE A 5 -3.29 -12.88 -0.38
CA ILE A 5 -2.75 -11.87 0.54
C ILE A 5 -3.92 -11.29 1.32
N ASP A 6 -3.85 -11.37 2.64
CA ASP A 6 -4.75 -10.67 3.55
C ASP A 6 -3.91 -9.82 4.52
N LEU A 7 -3.96 -8.51 4.33
CA LEU A 7 -3.20 -7.55 5.11
C LEU A 7 -4.11 -6.47 5.65
N GLN A 8 -4.06 -6.25 6.96
CA GLN A 8 -4.65 -5.09 7.62
C GLN A 8 -3.54 -4.25 8.23
N LEU A 9 -3.53 -2.95 7.92
CA LEU A 9 -2.59 -1.99 8.47
C LEU A 9 -3.36 -0.79 9.03
N GLN A 10 -3.03 -0.39 10.25
CA GLN A 10 -3.45 0.88 10.80
C GLN A 10 -2.26 1.84 10.86
N PHE A 11 -2.45 3.07 10.42
CA PHE A 11 -1.43 4.11 10.49
C PHE A 11 -2.05 5.47 10.84
N CYS A 12 -1.21 6.36 11.36
CA CYS A 12 -1.55 7.75 11.66
C CYS A 12 -0.29 8.59 11.43
N THR A 13 -0.35 9.57 10.53
CA THR A 13 0.81 10.40 10.15
C THR A 13 0.37 11.75 9.59
N SER A 14 1.21 12.77 9.76
CA SER A 14 1.09 14.07 9.07
C SER A 14 1.94 14.14 7.79
N GLN A 15 2.80 13.14 7.56
CA GLN A 15 3.72 13.15 6.42
C GLN A 15 2.98 12.74 5.13
N PRO A 16 2.97 13.59 4.08
CA PRO A 16 2.32 13.25 2.81
C PRO A 16 3.11 12.22 1.99
N GLU A 17 4.42 12.12 2.23
CA GLU A 17 5.30 11.08 1.70
C GLU A 17 5.75 10.18 2.85
N ALA A 18 5.36 8.90 2.81
CA ALA A 18 5.72 7.96 3.86
C ALA A 18 5.77 6.53 3.33
N LEU A 19 6.86 5.82 3.60
CA LEU A 19 6.89 4.36 3.43
C LEU A 19 6.14 3.72 4.61
N LEU A 20 5.05 3.01 4.32
CA LEU A 20 4.24 2.34 5.34
C LEU A 20 4.65 0.88 5.53
N LEU A 21 4.84 0.16 4.42
CA LEU A 21 5.28 -1.24 4.43
C LEU A 21 6.02 -1.58 3.15
N LEU A 22 7.11 -2.33 3.27
CA LEU A 22 7.81 -2.97 2.17
C LEU A 22 8.09 -4.43 2.51
N ALA A 23 7.43 -5.34 1.81
CA ALA A 23 7.75 -6.76 1.83
C ALA A 23 8.38 -7.10 0.47
N ALA A 24 9.71 -7.25 0.44
CA ALA A 24 10.46 -7.45 -0.80
C ALA A 24 11.27 -8.76 -0.75
N GLY A 25 11.10 -9.56 -1.79
CA GLY A 25 11.98 -10.66 -2.16
C GLY A 25 12.87 -10.29 -3.34
N PRO A 26 13.65 -11.25 -3.88
CA PRO A 26 14.57 -10.99 -4.99
C PRO A 26 13.91 -10.55 -6.30
N ALA A 27 12.68 -11.00 -6.56
CA ALA A 27 11.93 -10.70 -7.79
C ALA A 27 10.55 -10.07 -7.52
N ASP A 28 9.99 -10.28 -6.33
CA ASP A 28 8.63 -9.90 -5.99
C ASP A 28 8.65 -8.84 -4.88
N HIS A 29 7.71 -7.90 -4.91
CA HIS A 29 7.54 -6.99 -3.77
C HIS A 29 6.11 -6.46 -3.63
N LEU A 30 5.72 -6.24 -2.38
CA LEU A 30 4.58 -5.42 -2.00
C LEU A 30 5.09 -4.13 -1.35
N LEU A 31 4.72 -3.00 -1.92
CA LEU A 31 4.99 -1.67 -1.42
C LEU A 31 3.67 -0.97 -1.08
N LEU A 32 3.55 -0.51 0.16
CA LEU A 32 2.51 0.40 0.64
C LEU A 32 3.16 1.72 1.05
N GLN A 33 2.68 2.82 0.50
CA GLN A 33 3.21 4.15 0.79
C GLN A 33 2.13 5.22 0.73
N LEU A 34 2.36 6.34 1.40
CA LEU A 34 1.73 7.61 1.05
C LEU A 34 2.58 8.32 0.00
N TYR A 35 1.92 8.83 -1.03
CA TYR A 35 2.50 9.70 -2.05
C TYR A 35 1.57 10.88 -2.25
N SER A 36 2.04 12.10 -1.97
CA SER A 36 1.20 13.31 -1.96
C SER A 36 -0.04 13.17 -1.07
N GLY A 37 0.10 12.48 0.07
CA GLY A 37 -0.97 12.22 1.03
C GLY A 37 -1.94 11.10 0.63
N CYS A 38 -1.85 10.57 -0.59
CA CYS A 38 -2.71 9.48 -1.06
C CYS A 38 -2.03 8.12 -0.80
N LEU A 39 -2.78 7.13 -0.35
CA LEU A 39 -2.28 5.76 -0.25
C LEU A 39 -2.08 5.18 -1.65
N GLN A 40 -0.87 4.68 -1.91
CA GLN A 40 -0.49 3.87 -3.05
C GLN A 40 -0.13 2.44 -2.63
N VAL A 41 -0.60 1.49 -3.42
CA VAL A 41 -0.25 0.06 -3.34
C VAL A 41 0.43 -0.32 -4.65
N ARG A 42 1.61 -0.92 -4.55
CA ARG A 42 2.31 -1.50 -5.69
C ARG A 42 2.68 -2.95 -5.37
N LEU A 43 2.17 -3.88 -6.15
CA LEU A 43 2.47 -5.30 -6.06
C LEU A 43 3.14 -5.75 -7.35
N VAL A 44 4.35 -6.30 -7.24
CA VAL A 44 5.07 -6.92 -8.35
C VAL A 44 5.25 -8.40 -8.05
N LEU A 45 4.83 -9.24 -9.00
CA LEU A 45 4.96 -10.69 -8.98
C LEU A 45 5.66 -11.12 -10.28
N GLY A 46 6.97 -11.34 -10.23
CA GLY A 46 7.80 -11.61 -11.38
C GLY A 46 7.85 -10.44 -12.36
N GLN A 47 7.17 -10.57 -13.51
CA GLN A 47 7.08 -9.54 -14.55
C GLN A 47 5.75 -8.77 -14.52
N GLU A 48 4.81 -9.20 -13.67
CA GLU A 48 3.50 -8.57 -13.56
C GLU A 48 3.51 -7.49 -12.49
N GLU A 49 2.79 -6.40 -12.74
CA GLU A 49 2.71 -5.27 -11.84
C GLU A 49 1.26 -4.78 -11.69
N LEU A 50 0.81 -4.69 -10.45
CA LEU A 50 -0.45 -4.06 -10.07
C LEU A 50 -0.17 -2.76 -9.30
N ARG A 51 -0.88 -1.69 -9.67
CA ARG A 51 -0.88 -0.42 -8.95
C ARG A 51 -2.30 -0.03 -8.59
N LEU A 52 -2.51 0.34 -7.33
CA LEU A 52 -3.73 0.96 -6.84
C LEU A 52 -3.38 2.26 -6.13
N GLN A 53 -4.27 3.24 -6.22
CA GLN A 53 -4.17 4.47 -5.47
C GLN A 53 -5.55 4.91 -5.01
N THR A 54 -5.62 5.48 -3.82
CA THR A 54 -6.80 6.22 -3.36
C THR A 54 -7.06 7.46 -4.24
N PRO A 55 -8.32 7.93 -4.34
CA PRO A 55 -8.63 9.17 -5.05
C PRO A 55 -7.83 10.36 -4.52
N ALA A 56 -7.53 11.33 -5.38
CA ALA A 56 -6.68 12.47 -5.03
C ALA A 56 -7.26 13.37 -3.92
N GLU A 57 -8.58 13.34 -3.76
CA GLU A 57 -9.31 14.09 -2.73
C GLU A 57 -9.24 13.41 -1.35
N MET A 58 -8.81 12.15 -1.29
CA MET A 58 -8.69 11.36 -0.06
C MET A 58 -7.26 11.44 0.50
N LEU A 59 -6.97 12.56 1.16
CA LEU A 59 -5.68 12.76 1.83
C LEU A 59 -5.67 12.06 3.20
N LEU A 60 -4.71 11.14 3.38
CA LEU A 60 -4.58 10.29 4.57
C LEU A 60 -3.41 10.70 5.48
N SER A 61 -2.79 11.84 5.17
CA SER A 61 -1.73 12.47 5.98
C SER A 61 -2.29 13.52 6.95
N ASP A 62 -3.46 13.26 7.51
CA ASP A 62 -4.23 14.19 8.36
C ASP A 62 -4.01 13.97 9.88
N SER A 63 -3.10 13.06 10.25
CA SER A 63 -2.83 12.66 11.64
C SER A 63 -4.05 12.07 12.37
N ILE A 64 -4.99 11.49 11.63
CA ILE A 64 -6.09 10.69 12.16
C ILE A 64 -5.75 9.20 11.92
N PRO A 65 -6.14 8.27 12.81
CA PRO A 65 -5.97 6.84 12.55
C PRO A 65 -6.79 6.38 11.34
N HIS A 66 -6.11 5.80 10.35
CA HIS A 66 -6.70 5.17 9.17
C HIS A 66 -6.43 3.68 9.19
N THR A 67 -7.42 2.88 8.77
CA THR A 67 -7.27 1.44 8.60
C THR A 67 -7.38 1.11 7.11
N MET A 68 -6.38 0.43 6.59
CA MET A 68 -6.37 -0.14 5.25
C MET A 68 -6.48 -1.66 5.32
N VAL A 69 -7.28 -2.23 4.42
CA VAL A 69 -7.35 -3.67 4.17
C VAL A 69 -6.95 -3.93 2.73
N LEU A 70 -6.00 -4.84 2.51
CA LEU A 70 -5.63 -5.38 1.20
C LEU A 70 -5.98 -6.86 1.16
N THR A 71 -6.82 -7.22 0.20
CA THR A 71 -7.09 -8.62 -0.16
C THR A 71 -6.67 -8.83 -1.60
N VAL A 72 -5.83 -9.84 -1.85
CA VAL A 72 -5.46 -10.30 -3.20
C VAL A 72 -5.82 -11.77 -3.29
N SER A 73 -6.70 -12.09 -4.23
CA SER A 73 -7.13 -13.44 -4.58
C SER A 73 -6.87 -13.71 -6.06
N GLU A 74 -6.65 -14.98 -6.41
CA GLU A 74 -6.59 -15.44 -7.81
C GLU A 74 -7.91 -15.23 -8.56
#